data_AF-A0A147BX93-F1
#
_entry.id   AF-A0A147BX93-F1
#
_cell.length_a   1.000
_cell.length_b   1.000
_cell.length_c   1.000
_cell.angle_alpha   90.00
_cell.angle_beta   90.00
_cell.angle_gamma   90.00
#
_symmetry.space_group_name_H-M   'P 1'
#
loop_
_entity.id
_entity.type
_entity.pdbx_description
1 polymer ?
#
loop_
_entity_poly.entity_id
_entity_poly.type
_entity_poly.pdbx_seq_one_letter_code
_entity_poly.pdbx_strand_id
1 'polypeptide(L)'
;WFGNLSTKILWRNKTSAKNSSVPSLLGVYATCVSMMLLELDQENHKVPRRPILLLNYLNADSDPQQFFLKVDLLSSNKTRAKDTLKFTFHRGMDPYLVGRTVEYKLNYTDYTSCSILRKTSPKEEGCSYWVLYTGNDTKVPERCKPKHKEADCDVELHTLLKPTECRSPENNRKLRDAVSTPTTFE
;
A
#
# COMPACT_ATOMS: atom_id res chain seq x y z
N TRP A 1 -10.85 12.13 2.44
CA TRP A 1 -9.41 12.25 2.12
C TRP A 1 -8.97 11.26 1.07
N PHE A 2 -9.45 10.01 1.16
CA PHE A 2 -9.08 8.94 0.24
C PHE A 2 -10.31 8.26 -0.37
N GLY A 3 -11.43 8.98 -0.56
CA GLY A 3 -12.64 8.40 -1.13
C GLY A 3 -12.39 7.78 -2.52
N ASN A 4 -11.42 8.32 -3.27
CA ASN A 4 -10.97 7.76 -4.53
C ASN A 4 -10.13 6.47 -4.43
N LEU A 5 -9.62 6.15 -3.23
CA LEU A 5 -8.87 4.94 -2.91
C LEU A 5 -9.73 3.90 -2.18
N SER A 6 -10.92 4.28 -1.70
CA SER A 6 -11.82 3.36 -1.01
C SER A 6 -12.08 2.13 -1.88
N THR A 7 -12.00 0.94 -1.27
CA THR A 7 -12.19 -0.38 -1.87
C THR A 7 -11.24 -0.76 -3.02
N LYS A 8 -10.27 0.09 -3.37
CA LYS A 8 -9.26 -0.22 -4.39
C LYS A 8 -8.03 -0.88 -3.75
N ILE A 9 -7.47 -1.88 -4.45
CA ILE A 9 -6.20 -2.49 -4.09
C ILE A 9 -5.08 -1.76 -4.83
N LEU A 10 -4.21 -1.11 -4.08
CA LEU A 10 -3.00 -0.51 -4.59
C LEU A 10 -1.81 -1.41 -4.32
N TRP A 11 -1.04 -1.70 -5.36
CA TRP A 11 0.18 -2.48 -5.30
C TRP A 11 1.40 -1.57 -5.41
N ARG A 12 2.39 -1.81 -4.54
CA ARG A 12 3.70 -1.15 -4.60
C ARG A 12 4.45 -1.64 -5.83
N ASN A 13 4.94 -0.71 -6.64
CA ASN A 13 5.84 -1.00 -7.74
C ASN A 13 7.25 -1.22 -7.18
N LYS A 14 7.78 -2.44 -7.35
CA LYS A 14 9.09 -2.85 -6.86
C LYS A 14 10.24 -1.95 -7.34
N THR A 15 10.20 -1.47 -8.58
CA THR A 15 11.32 -0.72 -9.19
C THR A 15 11.28 0.79 -8.91
N SER A 16 10.29 1.26 -8.16
CA SER A 16 10.10 2.71 -7.95
C SER A 16 11.01 3.31 -6.87
N ALA A 17 11.35 2.55 -5.84
CA ALA A 17 12.16 2.99 -4.71
C ALA A 17 13.63 2.56 -4.84
N LYS A 18 14.58 3.34 -4.30
CA LYS A 18 16.00 2.94 -4.28
C LYS A 18 16.18 1.70 -3.41
N ASN A 19 15.51 1.64 -2.26
CA ASN A 19 15.39 0.41 -1.48
C ASN A 19 14.10 -0.34 -1.84
N SER A 20 14.14 -1.07 -2.95
CA SER A 20 13.00 -1.83 -3.47
C SER A 20 12.46 -2.87 -2.50
N SER A 21 13.29 -3.37 -1.58
CA SER A 21 12.97 -4.54 -0.75
C SER A 21 12.52 -4.19 0.66
N VAL A 22 12.72 -2.95 1.12
CA VAL A 22 12.29 -2.49 2.46
C VAL A 22 11.31 -1.32 2.31
N PRO A 23 10.00 -1.58 2.26
CA PRO A 23 9.00 -0.52 2.17
C PRO A 23 9.04 0.41 3.37
N SER A 24 8.90 1.71 3.14
CA SER A 24 9.00 2.71 4.19
C SER A 24 7.88 2.60 5.24
N LEU A 25 6.73 2.01 4.88
CA LEU A 25 5.67 1.67 5.84
C LEU A 25 6.12 0.62 6.84
N LEU A 26 6.81 -0.40 6.36
CA LEU A 26 7.08 -1.64 7.08
C LEU A 26 8.43 -1.55 7.82
N GLY A 27 9.45 -0.97 7.19
CA GLY A 27 10.80 -0.91 7.75
C GLY A 27 11.51 -2.28 7.81
N VAL A 28 10.89 -3.31 7.25
CA VAL A 28 11.41 -4.68 7.15
C VAL A 28 11.32 -5.17 5.71
N TYR A 29 12.02 -6.26 5.40
CA TYR A 29 11.96 -6.86 4.07
C TYR A 29 10.53 -7.27 3.73
N ALA A 30 10.03 -6.78 2.59
CA ALA A 30 8.71 -7.14 2.10
C ALA A 30 8.61 -6.99 0.58
N THR A 31 8.02 -8.00 -0.04
CA THR A 31 7.68 -8.01 -1.47
C THR A 31 6.18 -8.13 -1.67
N CYS A 32 5.70 -7.90 -2.89
CA CYS A 32 4.27 -8.00 -3.22
C CYS A 32 3.34 -7.22 -2.29
N VAL A 33 3.81 -6.05 -1.88
CA VAL A 33 3.10 -5.17 -0.98
C VAL A 33 1.86 -4.64 -1.69
N SER A 34 0.71 -4.89 -1.09
CA SER A 34 -0.58 -4.35 -1.50
C SER A 34 -1.30 -3.75 -0.31
N MET A 35 -2.10 -2.73 -0.57
CA MET A 35 -2.91 -2.08 0.44
C MET A 35 -4.30 -1.76 -0.09
N MET A 36 -5.28 -1.84 0.80
CA MET A 36 -6.66 -1.46 0.55
C MET A 36 -7.14 -0.59 1.71
N LEU A 37 -7.73 0.56 1.39
CA LEU A 37 -8.37 1.39 2.39
C LEU A 37 -9.82 0.94 2.56
N LEU A 38 -10.15 0.53 3.77
CA LEU A 38 -11.49 0.13 4.20
C LEU A 38 -12.10 1.29 4.98
N GLU A 39 -13.16 1.87 4.44
CA GLU A 39 -14.03 2.77 5.19
C GLU A 39 -15.11 1.90 5.85
N LEU A 40 -14.93 1.60 7.13
CA LEU A 40 -15.95 0.89 7.89
C LEU A 40 -17.08 1.86 8.20
N ASP A 41 -18.24 1.65 7.56
CA ASP A 41 -19.50 2.17 8.08
C ASP A 41 -19.83 1.36 9.34
N GLN A 42 -19.78 2.00 10.50
CA GLN A 42 -20.42 1.43 11.67
C GLN A 42 -21.84 1.98 11.73
N GLU A 43 -22.81 1.06 11.71
CA GLU A 43 -24.23 1.26 12.00
C GLU A 43 -24.39 1.86 13.39
N ASN A 44 -24.16 3.17 13.52
CA ASN A 44 -24.62 4.07 14.56
C ASN A 44 -23.82 5.36 14.39
N HIS A 45 -24.46 6.37 13.82
CA HIS A 45 -23.95 7.71 13.44
C HIS A 45 -23.28 8.55 14.57
N LYS A 46 -22.86 7.94 15.68
CA LYS A 46 -22.30 8.59 16.87
C LYS A 46 -20.77 8.49 16.97
N VAL A 47 -20.10 7.65 16.17
CA VAL A 47 -18.64 7.52 16.17
C VAL A 47 -18.08 7.96 14.81
N PRO A 48 -17.09 8.87 14.75
CA PRO A 48 -16.51 9.27 13.47
C PRO A 48 -15.89 8.07 12.76
N ARG A 49 -16.23 7.90 11.47
CA ARG A 49 -15.68 6.88 10.58
C ARG A 49 -14.15 6.90 10.65
N ARG A 50 -13.54 5.83 11.17
CA ARG A 50 -12.08 5.68 11.19
C ARG A 50 -11.66 4.73 10.07
N PRO A 51 -10.91 5.21 9.06
CA PRO A 51 -10.45 4.34 8.00
C PRO A 51 -9.45 3.31 8.55
N ILE A 52 -9.54 2.09 8.04
CA ILE A 52 -8.57 1.02 8.30
C ILE A 52 -7.82 0.76 6.99
N LEU A 53 -6.50 0.66 7.06
CA LEU A 53 -5.70 0.18 5.94
C LEU A 53 -5.43 -1.30 6.13
N LEU A 54 -5.94 -2.13 5.23
CA LEU A 54 -5.55 -3.53 5.11
C LEU A 54 -4.27 -3.59 4.28
N LEU A 55 -3.19 -4.12 4.86
CA LEU A 55 -1.89 -4.29 4.22
C LEU A 55 -1.61 -5.78 4.05
N ASN A 56 -1.23 -6.22 2.85
CA ASN A 56 -0.76 -7.57 2.58
C ASN A 56 0.63 -7.51 1.92
N TYR A 57 1.50 -8.45 2.25
CA TYR A 57 2.84 -8.55 1.65
C TYR A 57 3.38 -9.98 1.81
N LEU A 58 4.50 -10.28 1.15
CA LEU A 58 5.30 -11.48 1.41
C LEU A 58 6.56 -11.08 2.20
N ASN A 59 6.88 -11.79 3.27
CA ASN A 59 8.09 -11.53 4.07
C ASN A 59 9.36 -12.08 3.37
N ALA A 60 10.48 -12.15 4.10
CA ALA A 60 11.75 -12.66 3.59
C ALA A 60 11.68 -14.13 3.14
N ASP A 61 10.85 -14.92 3.80
CA ASP A 61 10.65 -16.35 3.52
C ASP A 61 9.56 -16.59 2.46
N SER A 62 9.06 -15.53 1.83
CA SER A 62 7.91 -15.56 0.92
C SER A 62 6.58 -15.99 1.57
N ASP A 63 6.49 -15.93 2.90
CA ASP A 63 5.26 -16.23 3.62
C ASP A 63 4.30 -15.04 3.52
N PRO A 64 3.01 -15.31 3.24
CA PRO A 64 1.99 -14.27 3.18
C PRO A 64 1.78 -13.65 4.56
N GLN A 65 1.85 -12.33 4.61
CA GLN A 65 1.63 -11.50 5.78
C GLN A 65 0.44 -10.58 5.56
N GLN A 66 -0.30 -10.31 6.65
CA GLN A 66 -1.46 -9.43 6.64
C GLN A 66 -1.50 -8.59 7.92
N PHE A 67 -1.83 -7.30 7.76
CA PHE A 67 -2.02 -6.36 8.85
C PHE A 67 -3.22 -5.45 8.63
N PHE A 68 -3.90 -5.14 9.73
CA PHE A 68 -4.87 -4.06 9.84
C PHE A 68 -4.23 -2.88 10.56
N LEU A 69 -4.13 -1.76 9.86
CA LEU A 69 -3.59 -0.52 10.40
C LEU A 69 -4.74 0.46 10.66
N LYS A 70 -4.76 1.04 11.87
CA LYS A 70 -5.61 2.19 12.16
C LYS A 70 -5.00 3.43 11.51
N VAL A 71 -5.84 4.25 10.89
CA VAL A 71 -5.41 5.51 10.26
C VAL A 71 -6.05 6.68 11.00
N ASP A 72 -5.23 7.43 11.74
CA ASP A 72 -5.65 8.61 12.49
C ASP A 72 -5.16 9.90 11.82
N LEU A 73 -5.93 10.98 11.96
CA LEU A 73 -5.60 12.31 11.46
C LEU A 73 -5.14 13.19 12.64
N LEU A 74 -3.89 13.69 12.60
CA LEU A 74 -3.29 14.37 13.76
C LEU A 74 -3.36 15.90 13.75
N SER A 75 -3.59 16.54 12.60
CA SER A 75 -3.54 18.02 12.52
C SER A 75 -4.13 18.53 11.21
N SER A 76 -4.99 19.54 11.28
CA SER A 76 -5.41 20.41 10.17
C SER A 76 -5.49 21.84 10.72
N ASN A 77 -4.38 22.59 10.67
CA ASN A 77 -4.40 24.01 11.08
C ASN A 77 -4.57 25.00 9.90
N LYS A 78 -4.42 24.54 8.65
CA LYS A 78 -4.67 25.35 7.44
C LYS A 78 -5.06 24.42 6.29
N THR A 79 -6.31 24.52 5.82
CA THR A 79 -6.78 24.09 4.49
C THR A 79 -6.08 22.87 3.86
N ARG A 80 -6.44 21.66 4.31
CA ARG A 80 -6.23 20.32 3.71
C ARG A 80 -4.82 19.87 3.26
N ALA A 81 -4.01 20.70 2.61
CA ALA A 81 -2.65 20.39 2.18
C ALA A 81 -1.67 20.69 3.32
N LYS A 82 -1.60 19.78 4.30
CA LYS A 82 -0.56 19.69 5.36
C LYS A 82 -0.90 18.66 6.43
N ASP A 83 -2.04 18.00 6.31
CA ASP A 83 -2.50 17.03 7.29
C ASP A 83 -1.51 15.87 7.46
N THR A 84 -1.35 15.46 8.72
CA THR A 84 -0.54 14.29 9.07
C THR A 84 -1.44 13.11 9.34
N LEU A 85 -1.18 12.02 8.63
CA LEU A 85 -1.80 10.72 8.79
C LEU A 85 -0.88 9.84 9.61
N LYS A 86 -1.41 9.29 10.70
CA LYS A 86 -0.71 8.31 11.54
C LYS A 86 -1.28 6.93 11.26
N PHE A 87 -0.41 6.03 10.80
CA PHE A 87 -0.70 4.62 10.59
C PHE A 87 -0.22 3.84 11.80
N THR A 88 -1.13 3.15 12.48
CA THR A 88 -0.81 2.33 13.66
C THR A 88 -1.09 0.87 13.35
N PHE A 89 -0.08 0.02 13.39
CA PHE A 89 -0.21 -1.42 13.20
C PHE A 89 -0.98 -2.04 14.37
N HIS A 90 -2.25 -2.38 14.15
CA HIS A 90 -3.14 -2.78 15.25
C HIS A 90 -3.22 -4.30 15.43
N ARG A 91 -3.41 -5.05 14.33
CA ARG A 91 -3.55 -6.50 14.35
C ARG A 91 -2.91 -7.10 13.10
N GLY A 92 -2.15 -8.17 13.24
CA GLY A 92 -1.56 -8.91 12.14
C GLY A 92 -0.66 -10.04 12.62
N MET A 93 0.07 -10.66 11.70
CA MET A 93 0.80 -11.91 11.95
C MET A 93 2.25 -11.70 12.42
N ASP A 94 2.86 -10.55 12.14
CA ASP A 94 4.23 -10.21 12.54
C ASP A 94 4.25 -9.47 13.90
N PRO A 95 4.64 -10.13 15.01
CA PRO A 95 4.61 -9.52 16.33
C PRO A 95 5.51 -8.27 16.45
N TYR A 96 6.55 -8.14 15.62
CA TYR A 96 7.46 -6.98 15.66
C TYR A 96 6.82 -5.70 15.14
N LEU A 97 5.77 -5.81 14.34
CA LEU A 97 5.06 -4.66 13.79
C LEU A 97 3.90 -4.21 14.68
N VAL A 98 3.39 -5.06 15.58
CA VAL A 98 2.22 -4.73 16.42
C VAL A 98 2.55 -3.52 17.31
N GLY A 99 1.66 -2.51 17.28
CA GLY A 99 1.81 -1.27 18.04
C GLY A 99 2.73 -0.22 17.38
N ARG A 100 3.48 -0.59 16.33
CA ARG A 100 4.33 0.36 15.61
C ARG A 100 3.48 1.45 14.95
N THR A 101 4.00 2.67 14.93
CA THR A 101 3.35 3.82 14.31
C THR A 101 4.25 4.46 13.26
N VAL A 102 3.68 4.85 12.13
CA VAL A 102 4.39 5.60 11.08
C VAL A 102 3.53 6.77 10.66
N GLU A 103 4.14 7.94 10.52
CA GLU A 103 3.43 9.15 10.16
C GLU A 103 3.82 9.63 8.77
N TYR A 104 2.82 10.11 8.04
CA TYR A 104 2.98 10.70 6.72
C TYR A 104 2.21 12.00 6.63
N LYS A 105 2.85 13.01 6.09
CA LYS A 105 2.24 14.28 5.75
C LYS A 105 1.66 14.24 4.35
N LEU A 106 0.42 14.66 4.18
CA LEU A 106 -0.18 14.86 2.88
C LEU A 106 0.49 16.06 2.19
N ASN A 107 1.21 15.77 1.12
CA ASN A 107 1.94 16.76 0.34
C ASN A 107 1.12 17.28 -0.84
N TYR A 108 0.35 16.40 -1.49
CA TYR A 108 -0.52 16.75 -2.61
C TYR A 108 -1.68 15.76 -2.72
N THR A 109 -2.83 16.22 -3.21
CA THR A 109 -3.89 15.34 -3.70
C THR A 109 -4.75 16.10 -4.71
N ASP A 110 -5.20 15.41 -5.75
CA ASP A 110 -6.22 15.94 -6.67
C ASP A 110 -7.63 15.41 -6.33
N TYR A 111 -7.77 14.67 -5.23
CA TYR A 111 -8.99 14.02 -4.74
C TYR A 111 -9.66 13.02 -5.69
N THR A 112 -9.11 12.78 -6.88
CA THR A 112 -9.74 11.99 -7.94
C THR A 112 -8.91 10.78 -8.31
N SER A 113 -7.61 10.96 -8.51
CA SER A 113 -6.73 9.95 -9.09
C SER A 113 -5.36 9.86 -8.43
N CYS A 114 -4.96 10.89 -7.69
CA CYS A 114 -3.61 11.01 -7.18
C CYS A 114 -3.57 11.58 -5.76
N SER A 115 -2.75 10.95 -4.91
CA SER A 115 -2.33 11.51 -3.63
C SER A 115 -0.84 11.26 -3.42
N ILE A 116 -0.13 12.25 -2.89
CA ILE A 116 1.28 12.16 -2.54
C ILE A 116 1.43 12.38 -1.04
N LEU A 117 1.96 11.37 -0.37
CA LEU A 117 2.29 11.42 1.05
C LEU A 117 3.81 11.49 1.22
N ARG A 118 4.30 12.23 2.22
CA ARG A 118 5.72 12.29 2.59
C ARG A 118 5.88 11.79 4.01
N LYS A 119 6.72 10.78 4.23
CA LYS A 119 7.02 10.26 5.56
C LYS A 119 7.58 11.39 6.44
N THR A 120 7.08 11.51 7.67
CA THR A 120 7.49 12.57 8.62
C THR A 120 8.54 12.11 9.63
N SER A 121 9.06 10.89 9.48
CA SER A 121 10.00 10.27 10.41
C SER A 121 11.26 11.11 10.70
N PRO A 122 11.95 10.83 11.84
CA PRO A 122 13.29 11.33 12.11
C PRO A 122 14.24 11.05 10.94
N LYS A 123 15.26 11.90 10.74
CA LYS A 123 16.23 11.80 9.63
C LYS A 123 16.87 10.41 9.50
N GLU A 124 16.99 9.67 10.60
CA GLU A 124 17.59 8.33 10.67
C GLU A 124 16.74 7.22 10.02
N GLU A 125 15.41 7.35 9.95
CA GLU A 125 14.55 6.32 9.34
C GLU A 125 14.36 6.48 7.83
N GLY A 126 15.13 7.39 7.21
CA GLY A 126 15.07 7.70 5.80
C GLY A 126 13.85 8.53 5.38
N CYS A 127 14.04 9.37 4.38
CA CYS A 127 12.95 10.08 3.73
C CYS A 127 12.27 9.19 2.68
N SER A 128 10.94 9.20 2.63
CA SER A 128 10.20 8.58 1.53
C SER A 128 8.94 9.35 1.15
N TYR A 129 8.56 9.24 -0.12
CA TYR A 129 7.28 9.65 -0.65
C TYR A 129 6.46 8.43 -1.05
N TRP A 130 5.17 8.43 -0.75
CA TRP A 130 4.22 7.55 -1.42
C TRP A 130 3.49 8.32 -2.49
N VAL A 131 3.51 7.77 -3.70
CA VAL A 131 2.65 8.21 -4.79
C VAL A 131 1.53 7.18 -4.92
N LEU A 132 0.31 7.59 -4.56
CA LEU A 132 -0.89 6.77 -4.63
C LEU A 132 -1.64 7.16 -5.90
N TYR A 133 -1.58 6.33 -6.94
CA TYR A 133 -2.17 6.64 -8.23
C TYR A 133 -3.20 5.60 -8.66
N THR A 134 -4.42 6.05 -8.91
CA THR A 134 -5.56 5.20 -9.34
C THR A 134 -6.04 5.52 -10.75
N GLY A 135 -5.23 6.19 -11.57
CA GLY A 135 -5.56 6.35 -12.99
C GLY A 135 -5.40 5.04 -13.77
N ASN A 136 -6.03 4.99 -14.93
CA ASN A 136 -6.02 3.80 -15.80
C ASN A 136 -4.72 3.68 -16.64
N ASP A 137 -3.90 4.72 -16.66
CA ASP A 137 -2.67 4.76 -17.45
C ASP A 137 -1.52 4.03 -16.76
N THR A 138 -0.68 3.37 -17.55
CA THR A 138 0.60 2.79 -17.06
C THR A 138 1.62 3.87 -16.69
N LYS A 139 1.42 5.10 -17.14
CA LYS A 139 2.30 6.24 -16.89
C LYS A 139 1.67 7.20 -15.89
N VAL A 140 2.36 7.39 -14.77
CA VAL A 140 1.98 8.38 -13.75
C VAL A 140 2.22 9.80 -14.28
N PRO A 141 1.21 10.69 -14.30
CA PRO A 141 1.36 12.03 -14.82
C PRO A 141 2.30 12.88 -13.93
N GLU A 142 2.98 13.87 -14.52
CA GLU A 142 3.95 14.73 -13.81
C GLU A 142 3.37 15.42 -12.57
N ARG A 143 2.09 15.81 -12.61
CA ARG A 143 1.39 16.39 -11.45
C ARG A 143 1.31 15.43 -10.26
N CYS A 144 1.43 14.13 -10.50
CA CYS A 144 1.38 13.07 -9.51
C CYS A 144 2.79 12.59 -9.11
N LYS A 145 3.82 13.41 -9.33
CA LYS A 145 5.18 13.16 -8.87
C LYS A 145 5.62 14.24 -7.87
N PRO A 146 6.47 13.91 -6.89
CA PRO A 146 7.03 14.91 -5.98
C PRO A 146 7.85 15.96 -6.74
N LYS A 147 7.47 17.25 -6.67
CA LYS A 147 8.14 18.34 -7.42
C LYS A 147 9.53 18.69 -6.91
N HIS A 148 9.72 18.65 -5.59
CA HIS A 148 10.98 18.97 -4.92
C HIS A 148 11.45 17.73 -4.17
N LYS A 149 11.98 16.77 -4.92
CA LYS A 149 12.55 15.54 -4.36
C LYS A 149 13.93 15.85 -3.81
N GLU A 150 14.10 15.72 -2.51
CA GLU A 150 15.44 15.72 -1.89
C GLU A 150 16.20 14.50 -2.43
N ALA A 151 17.49 14.66 -2.74
CA ALA A 151 18.28 13.68 -3.50
C ALA A 151 18.22 12.25 -2.92
N ASP A 152 18.05 12.13 -1.61
CA ASP A 152 18.07 10.87 -0.87
C ASP A 152 16.70 10.33 -0.47
N CYS A 153 15.60 11.03 -0.80
CA CYS A 153 14.27 10.49 -0.56
C CYS A 153 13.94 9.36 -1.52
N ASP A 154 13.38 8.28 -0.99
CA ASP A 154 12.75 7.24 -1.79
C ASP A 154 11.39 7.68 -2.32
N VAL A 155 10.97 7.12 -3.45
CA VAL A 155 9.65 7.35 -4.03
C VAL A 155 8.99 5.99 -4.27
N GLU A 156 7.99 5.67 -3.47
CA GLU A 156 7.25 4.42 -3.56
C GLU A 156 5.96 4.66 -4.35
N LEU A 157 5.94 4.16 -5.57
CA LEU A 157 4.77 4.25 -6.42
C LEU A 157 3.81 3.09 -6.11
N HIS A 158 2.56 3.42 -5.83
CA HIS A 158 1.48 2.48 -5.58
C HIS A 158 0.36 2.68 -6.60
N THR A 159 0.03 1.64 -7.36
CA THR A 159 -0.94 1.70 -8.47
C THR A 159 -1.93 0.55 -8.44
N LEU A 160 -2.95 0.59 -9.29
CA LEU A 160 -3.89 -0.52 -9.46
C LEU A 160 -3.27 -1.74 -10.17
N LEU A 161 -2.08 -1.58 -10.79
CA LEU A 161 -1.41 -2.64 -11.52
C LEU A 161 -0.68 -3.58 -10.57
N LYS A 162 -1.15 -4.82 -10.51
CA LYS A 162 -0.48 -5.89 -9.77
C LYS A 162 0.85 -6.26 -10.46
N PRO A 163 1.99 -6.28 -9.73
CA PRO A 163 3.26 -6.73 -10.28
C PRO A 163 3.19 -8.18 -10.76
N THR A 164 3.84 -8.47 -11.89
CA THR A 164 3.79 -9.79 -12.55
C THR A 164 4.39 -10.91 -11.70
N GLU A 165 5.37 -10.57 -10.87
CA GLU A 165 6.04 -11.46 -9.92
C GLU A 165 5.14 -11.83 -8.73
N CYS A 166 4.05 -11.09 -8.50
CA CYS A 166 3.15 -11.29 -7.36
C CYS A 166 1.95 -12.18 -7.69
N ARG A 167 2.01 -12.95 -8.77
CA ARG A 167 0.95 -13.88 -9.18
C ARG A 167 0.65 -14.88 -8.06
N SER A 168 -0.64 -15.18 -7.90
CA SER A 168 -1.09 -16.17 -6.92
C SER A 168 -0.51 -17.55 -7.26
N PRO A 169 -0.24 -18.44 -6.29
CA PRO A 169 0.21 -19.81 -6.54
C PRO A 169 -0.73 -20.68 -7.39
N GLU A 170 -1.90 -20.19 -7.82
CA GLU A 170 -2.91 -20.96 -8.54
C GLU A 170 -2.60 -21.25 -10.03
N ASN A 171 -1.46 -20.82 -10.56
CA ASN A 171 -1.06 -21.15 -11.94
C ASN A 171 -0.29 -22.47 -12.11
N ASN A 172 -0.15 -23.29 -11.07
CA ASN A 172 0.35 -24.67 -11.21
C ASN A 172 -0.75 -25.71 -11.48
N ARG A 173 -2.01 -25.29 -11.66
CA ARG A 173 -3.13 -26.20 -11.92
C ARG A 173 -3.67 -26.08 -13.34
N LYS A 174 -2.78 -26.10 -14.35
CA LYS A 174 -3.10 -26.43 -15.76
C LYS A 174 -1.83 -26.72 -16.58
N LEU A 175 -1.11 -27.78 -16.21
CA LEU A 175 -0.71 -28.81 -17.18
C LEU A 175 -1.79 -29.91 -17.14
N ARG A 176 -3.05 -29.50 -17.39
CA ARG A 176 -4.11 -30.39 -17.87
C ARG A 176 -4.20 -30.14 -19.36
N ASP A 177 -3.29 -30.77 -20.10
CA ASP A 177 -3.42 -31.09 -21.53
C ASP A 177 -2.45 -32.25 -21.88
N ALA A 178 -2.30 -33.21 -20.96
CA ALA A 178 -1.95 -34.59 -21.30
C ALA A 178 -3.25 -35.40 -21.27
N VAL A 179 -4.07 -35.12 -22.28
CA VAL A 179 -4.93 -36.03 -23.05
C VAL A 179 -5.26 -37.36 -22.36
N SER A 180 -6.47 -37.40 -21.80
CA SER A 180 -7.50 -38.42 -22.03
C SER A 180 -7.08 -39.66 -22.85
N THR A 181 -6.87 -40.78 -22.17
CA THR A 181 -7.20 -42.10 -22.73
C THR A 181 -8.09 -42.83 -21.72
N PRO A 182 -9.30 -43.26 -22.10
CA PRO A 182 -10.13 -44.11 -21.26
C PRO A 182 -9.56 -45.54 -21.30
N THR A 183 -9.15 -46.06 -20.16
CA THR A 183 -8.85 -47.49 -20.04
C THR A 183 -10.19 -48.24 -20.00
N THR A 184 -10.52 -48.88 -21.11
CA THR A 184 -11.63 -49.83 -21.22
C THR A 184 -11.34 -51.05 -20.33
N PHE A 185 -12.34 -51.48 -19.58
CA PHE A 185 -12.38 -52.77 -18.91
C PHE A 185 -12.52 -53.90 -19.94
N GLU A 186 -11.67 -54.91 -19.85
CA GLU A 186 -11.96 -56.32 -20.16
C GLU A 186 -11.38 -57.20 -19.05
#